data_AF-D3LVH2-F1
#
_entry.id   AF-D3LVH2-F1
#
_cell.length_a   1.000
_cell.length_b   1.000
_cell.length_c   1.000
_cell.angle_alpha   90.00
_cell.angle_beta   90.00
_cell.angle_gamma   90.00
#
_symmetry.space_group_name_H-M   'P 1'
#
loop_
_entity.id
_entity.type
_entity.pdbx_description
1 polymer ?
#
loop_
_entity_poly.entity_id
_entity_poly.type
_entity_poly.pdbx_seq_one_letter_code
_entity_poly.pdbx_strand_id
1 'polypeptide(L)'
;MSKYSEFLKGIKESQINKFFGEVSHTSNKHFKFNHVINDDEIILITNNVRFIKDNPVLVIDNNKVVYLKDWNVLEIHNFKYGLYAYAVKLNRKYWKEYTFKEEFDDVYFKEADTFDSLKAVAETQNDTEIALGWGKVDGPR
;
A
#
# COMPACT_ATOMS: atom_id res chain seq x y z
N MET A 1 20.42 -25.70 8.63
CA MET A 1 19.07 -25.12 8.46
C MET A 1 18.40 -25.83 7.28
N SER A 2 17.08 -26.07 7.32
CA SER A 2 16.37 -26.87 6.30
C SER A 2 16.26 -26.11 4.97
N LYS A 3 16.55 -26.78 3.84
CA LYS A 3 16.39 -26.28 2.46
C LYS A 3 15.03 -25.61 2.21
N TYR A 4 14.00 -26.06 2.92
CA TYR A 4 12.65 -25.48 2.84
C TYR A 4 12.56 -24.06 3.39
N SER A 5 13.25 -23.77 4.51
CA SER A 5 13.27 -22.42 5.08
C SER A 5 13.97 -21.42 4.16
N GLU A 6 15.02 -21.83 3.47
CA GLU A 6 15.74 -20.99 2.50
C GLU A 6 14.89 -20.73 1.26
N PHE A 7 14.20 -21.77 0.76
CA PHE A 7 13.25 -21.65 -0.34
C PHE A 7 12.12 -20.64 -0.04
N LEU A 8 11.50 -20.73 1.15
CA LEU A 8 10.45 -19.80 1.57
C LEU A 8 10.95 -18.35 1.68
N LYS A 9 12.18 -18.15 2.18
CA LYS A 9 12.82 -16.83 2.22
C LYS A 9 12.99 -16.26 0.81
N GLY A 10 13.49 -17.06 -0.13
CA GLY A 10 13.67 -16.64 -1.52
C GLY A 10 12.35 -16.25 -2.21
N ILE A 11 11.26 -16.97 -1.94
CA ILE A 11 9.93 -16.60 -2.46
C ILE A 11 9.51 -15.24 -1.90
N LYS A 12 9.65 -15.03 -0.59
CA LYS A 12 9.24 -13.80 0.08
C LYS A 12 10.03 -12.59 -0.42
N GLU A 13 11.35 -12.73 -0.56
CA GLU A 13 12.22 -11.69 -1.13
C GLU A 13 11.84 -11.38 -2.58
N SER A 14 11.54 -12.41 -3.39
CA SER A 14 11.06 -12.20 -4.76
C SER A 14 9.75 -11.42 -4.81
N GLN A 15 8.81 -11.70 -3.90
CA GLN A 15 7.54 -10.96 -3.81
C GLN A 15 7.73 -9.51 -3.38
N ILE A 16 8.58 -9.27 -2.38
CA ILE A 16 8.95 -7.91 -1.94
C ILE A 16 9.53 -7.15 -3.13
N ASN A 17 10.54 -7.72 -3.80
CA ASN A 17 11.22 -7.04 -4.90
C ASN A 17 10.30 -6.77 -6.10
N LYS A 18 9.34 -7.66 -6.38
CA LYS A 18 8.35 -7.46 -7.46
C LYS A 18 7.40 -6.30 -7.17
N PHE A 19 7.03 -6.10 -5.91
CA PHE A 19 6.09 -5.05 -5.52
C PHE A 19 6.80 -3.73 -5.30
N PHE A 20 7.81 -3.73 -4.43
CA PHE A 20 8.51 -2.54 -3.93
C PHE A 20 9.75 -2.15 -4.73
N GLY A 21 10.24 -3.02 -5.62
CA GLY A 21 11.51 -2.81 -6.29
C GLY A 21 12.69 -3.02 -5.34
N GLU A 22 13.64 -2.09 -5.33
CA GLU A 22 14.77 -2.12 -4.43
C GLU A 22 14.36 -1.71 -3.01
N VAL A 23 14.75 -2.51 -2.01
CA VAL A 23 14.43 -2.28 -0.60
C VAL A 23 15.71 -2.25 0.24
N SER A 24 15.70 -1.43 1.29
CA SER A 24 16.76 -1.36 2.30
C SER A 24 16.26 -1.98 3.60
N HIS A 25 16.82 -3.14 3.95
CA HIS A 25 16.45 -3.85 5.16
C HIS A 25 17.04 -3.19 6.40
N THR A 26 16.18 -2.84 7.35
CA THR A 26 16.55 -2.38 8.69
C THR A 26 16.57 -3.54 9.68
N SER A 27 15.84 -4.63 9.39
CA SER A 27 15.85 -5.88 10.14
C SER A 27 15.39 -7.07 9.28
N ASN A 28 15.34 -8.27 9.86
CA ASN A 28 14.82 -9.47 9.20
C ASN A 28 13.34 -9.36 8.76
N LYS A 29 12.58 -8.43 9.34
CA LYS A 29 11.14 -8.24 9.05
C LYS A 29 10.86 -6.91 8.38
N HIS A 30 11.59 -5.88 8.79
CA HIS A 30 11.32 -4.51 8.39
C HIS A 30 12.29 -4.02 7.32
N PHE A 31 11.78 -3.17 6.45
CA PHE A 31 12.52 -2.55 5.37
C PHE A 31 11.94 -1.18 5.03
N LYS A 32 12.74 -0.38 4.34
CA LYS A 32 12.36 0.87 3.68
C LYS A 32 12.49 0.69 2.16
N PHE A 33 11.84 1.55 1.39
CA PHE A 33 11.92 1.55 -0.07
C PHE A 33 11.67 2.96 -0.61
N ASN A 34 12.01 3.19 -1.87
CA ASN A 34 11.69 4.46 -2.52
C ASN A 34 10.23 4.44 -3.00
N HIS A 35 9.44 5.38 -2.52
CA HIS A 35 8.02 5.47 -2.81
C HIS A 35 7.72 6.04 -4.20
N VAL A 36 8.62 6.84 -4.77
CA VAL A 36 8.49 7.34 -6.14
C VAL A 36 9.41 6.53 -7.04
N ILE A 37 8.84 5.60 -7.79
CA ILE A 37 9.60 4.75 -8.73
C ILE A 37 10.00 5.59 -9.94
N ASN A 38 9.07 6.39 -10.45
CA ASN A 38 9.27 7.38 -11.51
C ASN A 38 8.12 8.40 -11.49
N ASP A 39 8.05 9.30 -12.47
CA ASP A 39 7.05 10.37 -12.50
C ASP A 39 5.59 9.90 -12.62
N ASP A 40 5.39 8.68 -13.11
CA ASP A 40 4.10 8.07 -13.37
C ASP A 40 3.82 6.86 -12.50
N GLU A 41 4.75 6.43 -11.64
CA GLU A 41 4.62 5.22 -10.83
C GLU A 41 5.09 5.47 -9.41
N ILE A 42 4.17 5.28 -8.47
CA ILE A 42 4.41 5.49 -7.04
C ILE A 42 3.88 4.30 -6.23
N ILE A 43 4.39 4.15 -5.02
CA ILE A 43 3.85 3.29 -3.98
C ILE A 43 3.50 4.19 -2.81
N LEU A 44 2.22 4.22 -2.44
CA LEU A 44 1.68 5.04 -1.36
C LEU A 44 1.39 4.16 -0.14
N ILE A 45 1.80 4.59 1.05
CA ILE A 45 1.28 4.03 2.29
C ILE A 45 0.06 4.82 2.73
N THR A 46 -1.09 4.16 2.86
CA THR A 46 -2.35 4.82 3.23
C THR A 46 -3.36 3.87 3.90
N ASN A 47 -4.26 4.46 4.68
CA ASN A 47 -5.42 3.78 5.27
C ASN A 47 -6.69 3.98 4.45
N ASN A 48 -6.65 4.76 3.37
CA ASN A 48 -7.81 5.09 2.55
C ASN A 48 -8.20 3.98 1.57
N VAL A 49 -7.79 2.73 1.82
CA VAL A 49 -8.19 1.58 1.00
C VAL A 49 -9.44 0.94 1.57
N ARG A 50 -10.40 0.67 0.71
CA ARG A 50 -11.63 -0.07 1.03
C ARG A 50 -11.81 -1.22 0.05
N PHE A 51 -12.69 -2.15 0.41
CA PHE A 51 -13.11 -3.24 -0.46
C PHE A 51 -14.58 -3.09 -0.80
N ILE A 52 -14.89 -2.87 -2.08
CA ILE A 52 -16.27 -2.77 -2.58
C ILE A 52 -16.53 -4.01 -3.44
N LYS A 53 -17.41 -4.90 -2.97
CA LYS A 53 -17.67 -6.20 -3.61
C LYS A 53 -16.36 -6.96 -3.91
N ASP A 54 -15.53 -7.09 -2.88
CA ASP A 54 -14.20 -7.72 -2.91
C ASP A 54 -13.14 -7.05 -3.82
N ASN A 55 -13.46 -5.93 -4.46
CA ASN A 55 -12.48 -5.18 -5.24
C ASN A 55 -11.84 -4.10 -4.38
N PRO A 56 -10.50 -4.04 -4.28
CA PRO A 56 -9.83 -2.96 -3.57
C PRO A 56 -10.00 -1.63 -4.32
N VAL A 57 -10.32 -0.58 -3.57
CA VAL A 57 -10.45 0.78 -4.07
C VAL A 57 -9.68 1.74 -3.16
N LEU A 58 -9.02 2.73 -3.75
CA LEU A 58 -8.47 3.87 -3.02
C LEU A 58 -9.54 4.96 -2.98
N VAL A 59 -9.97 5.36 -1.79
CA VAL A 59 -10.86 6.51 -1.58
C VAL A 59 -10.04 7.78 -1.71
N ILE A 60 -10.48 8.68 -2.58
CA ILE A 60 -9.77 9.92 -2.94
C ILE A 60 -10.61 11.18 -2.71
N ASP A 61 -11.90 11.04 -2.39
CA ASP A 61 -12.81 12.14 -2.13
C ASP A 61 -13.98 11.61 -1.29
N ASN A 62 -14.87 12.49 -0.82
CA ASN A 62 -16.04 12.11 -0.04
C ASN A 62 -16.98 11.14 -0.79
N ASN A 63 -16.95 11.11 -2.12
CA ASN A 63 -17.71 10.17 -2.93
C ASN A 63 -16.94 9.58 -4.12
N LYS A 64 -15.60 9.70 -4.17
CA LYS A 64 -14.80 9.21 -5.29
C LYS A 64 -13.77 8.20 -4.88
N VAL A 65 -13.52 7.26 -5.79
CA VAL A 65 -12.50 6.23 -5.64
C VAL A 65 -11.73 5.99 -6.93
N VAL A 66 -10.57 5.36 -6.79
CA VAL A 66 -9.83 4.72 -7.87
C VAL A 66 -9.83 3.21 -7.63
N TYR A 67 -10.29 2.44 -8.61
CA TYR A 67 -10.26 0.97 -8.51
C TYR A 67 -8.85 0.45 -8.69
N LEU A 68 -8.47 -0.48 -7.81
CA LEU A 68 -7.16 -1.10 -7.79
C LEU A 68 -7.28 -2.56 -8.23
N LYS A 69 -6.14 -3.15 -8.59
CA LYS A 69 -6.01 -4.60 -8.73
C LYS A 69 -5.47 -5.17 -7.43
N ASP A 70 -5.83 -6.39 -7.09
CA ASP A 70 -5.38 -7.06 -5.86
C ASP A 70 -3.85 -7.06 -5.73
N TRP A 71 -3.14 -7.28 -6.84
CA TRP A 71 -1.68 -7.27 -6.87
C TRP A 71 -1.04 -5.88 -6.73
N ASN A 72 -1.82 -4.80 -6.76
CA ASN A 72 -1.36 -3.43 -6.50
C ASN A 72 -1.54 -3.04 -5.02
N VAL A 73 -2.07 -3.92 -4.18
CA VAL A 73 -2.34 -3.62 -2.77
C VAL A 73 -1.70 -4.68 -1.89
N LEU A 74 -0.93 -4.24 -0.90
CA LEU A 74 -0.40 -5.11 0.15
C LEU A 74 -0.69 -4.53 1.52
N GLU A 75 -1.09 -5.40 2.43
CA GLU A 75 -1.21 -5.08 3.85
C GLU A 75 0.18 -4.90 4.44
N ILE A 76 0.35 -3.87 5.27
CA ILE A 76 1.61 -3.58 5.95
C ILE A 76 1.38 -3.18 7.40
N HIS A 77 2.43 -3.30 8.21
CA HIS A 77 2.42 -2.83 9.59
C HIS A 77 3.78 -2.29 10.02
N ASN A 78 3.75 -1.48 11.08
CA ASN A 78 4.87 -1.25 11.97
C ASN A 78 4.35 -1.04 13.40
N PHE A 79 4.47 -2.06 14.25
CA PHE A 79 3.93 -2.05 15.61
C PHE A 79 4.56 -0.99 16.51
N LYS A 80 5.83 -0.65 16.28
CA LYS A 80 6.54 0.38 17.07
C LYS A 80 5.87 1.75 16.94
N TYR A 81 5.33 2.03 15.75
CA TYR A 81 4.69 3.30 15.43
C TYR A 81 3.15 3.19 15.37
N GLY A 82 2.57 2.04 15.73
CA GLY A 82 1.13 1.81 15.63
C GLY A 82 0.58 1.86 14.20
N LEU A 83 1.44 1.66 13.20
CA LEU A 83 1.06 1.70 11.79
C LEU A 83 0.43 0.37 11.40
N TYR A 84 -0.81 0.42 10.92
CA TYR A 84 -1.52 -0.66 10.23
C TYR A 84 -2.15 -0.03 9.00
N ALA A 85 -1.62 -0.34 7.82
CA ALA A 85 -1.98 0.35 6.59
C ALA A 85 -1.86 -0.55 5.36
N TYR A 86 -2.10 0.04 4.20
CA TYR A 86 -1.85 -0.59 2.91
C TYR A 86 -0.73 0.13 2.16
N ALA A 87 0.14 -0.64 1.53
CA ALA A 87 0.98 -0.18 0.45
C ALA A 87 0.19 -0.31 -0.87
N VAL A 88 0.02 0.78 -1.58
CA VAL A 88 -0.78 0.88 -2.81
C VAL A 88 0.11 1.33 -3.95
N LYS A 89 0.27 0.46 -4.94
CA LYS A 89 1.02 0.74 -6.16
C LYS A 89 0.10 1.43 -7.18
N LEU A 90 0.42 2.68 -7.50
CA LEU A 90 -0.34 3.52 -8.42
C LEU A 90 0.47 3.80 -9.67
N ASN A 91 -0.23 3.90 -10.80
CA ASN A 91 0.37 4.35 -12.05
C ASN A 91 -0.56 5.37 -12.74
N ARG A 92 -0.01 6.52 -13.15
CA ARG A 92 -0.78 7.64 -13.74
C ARG A 92 -1.60 7.20 -14.95
N LYS A 93 -1.06 6.32 -15.79
CA LYS A 93 -1.75 5.80 -17.00
C LYS A 93 -3.02 5.03 -16.67
N TYR A 94 -3.07 4.39 -15.51
CA TYR A 94 -4.22 3.58 -15.07
C TYR A 94 -5.09 4.30 -14.03
N TRP A 95 -4.80 5.57 -13.75
CA TRP A 95 -5.62 6.40 -12.86
C TRP A 95 -6.99 6.64 -13.50
N LYS A 96 -8.03 6.10 -12.87
CA LYS A 96 -9.40 6.31 -13.30
C LYS A 96 -10.31 6.47 -12.09
N GLU A 97 -10.91 7.64 -12.02
CA GLU A 97 -11.81 8.04 -10.95
C GLU A 97 -13.23 7.54 -11.21
N TYR A 98 -13.89 7.13 -10.14
CA TYR A 98 -15.27 6.70 -10.15
C TYR A 98 -16.01 7.43 -9.03
N THR A 99 -17.09 8.10 -9.40
CA THR A 99 -17.93 8.88 -8.48
C THR A 99 -19.16 8.08 -8.09
N PHE A 100 -19.41 7.96 -6.80
CA PHE A 100 -20.63 7.40 -6.23
C PHE A 100 -21.71 8.49 -6.11
N LYS A 101 -22.96 8.05 -6.14
CA LYS A 101 -24.11 8.95 -6.02
C LYS A 101 -24.19 9.58 -4.62
N GLU A 102 -23.80 8.83 -3.61
CA GLU A 102 -23.83 9.21 -2.20
C GLU A 102 -22.40 9.35 -1.68
N GLU A 103 -22.23 10.24 -0.70
CA GLU A 103 -20.98 10.40 0.02
C GLU A 103 -20.78 9.23 1.00
N PHE A 104 -19.53 8.99 1.34
CA PHE A 104 -19.12 8.03 2.35
C PHE A 104 -19.17 8.72 3.72
N ASP A 105 -20.03 8.23 4.62
CA ASP A 105 -20.30 8.87 5.93
C ASP A 105 -19.11 8.87 6.91
N ASP A 106 -18.07 8.07 6.64
CA ASP A 106 -16.94 7.79 7.52
C ASP A 106 -15.59 8.33 7.01
N VAL A 107 -15.61 9.19 5.99
CA VAL A 107 -14.42 9.95 5.53
C VAL A 107 -14.73 11.42 5.38
N TYR A 108 -13.69 12.24 5.45
CA TYR A 108 -13.77 13.67 5.19
C TYR A 108 -12.56 14.13 4.38
N PHE A 109 -12.84 14.60 3.18
CA PHE A 109 -11.90 15.24 2.27
C PHE A 109 -12.32 16.70 2.10
N LYS A 110 -11.38 17.60 2.39
CA LYS A 110 -11.57 19.02 2.08
C LYS A 110 -11.54 19.24 0.56
N GLU A 111 -10.63 18.54 -0.10
CA GLU A 111 -10.40 18.56 -1.53
C GLU A 111 -10.08 17.14 -1.99
N ALA A 112 -10.44 16.81 -3.23
CA ALA A 112 -10.17 15.50 -3.80
C ALA A 112 -8.66 15.28 -3.98
N ASP A 113 -8.18 14.10 -3.57
CA ASP A 113 -6.85 13.65 -3.89
C ASP A 113 -6.70 13.37 -5.38
N THR A 114 -5.61 13.88 -5.94
CA THR A 114 -5.18 13.64 -7.32
C THR A 114 -3.96 12.72 -7.31
N PHE A 115 -3.60 12.16 -8.46
CA PHE A 115 -2.34 11.42 -8.55
C PHE A 115 -1.14 12.28 -8.08
N ASP A 116 -1.12 13.57 -8.42
CA ASP A 116 -0.02 14.47 -8.07
C ASP A 116 0.00 14.83 -6.58
N SER A 117 -1.16 15.03 -5.93
CA SER A 117 -1.19 15.23 -4.48
C SER A 117 -0.70 13.97 -3.74
N LEU A 118 -1.10 12.79 -4.21
CA LEU A 118 -0.64 11.52 -3.63
C LEU A 118 0.83 11.24 -3.91
N LYS A 119 1.37 11.65 -5.06
CA LYS A 119 2.81 11.60 -5.34
C LYS A 119 3.58 12.45 -4.34
N ALA A 120 3.12 13.68 -4.08
CA ALA A 120 3.76 14.55 -3.09
C ALA A 120 3.71 13.92 -1.68
N VAL A 121 2.61 13.25 -1.30
CA VAL A 121 2.56 12.48 -0.06
C VAL A 121 3.58 11.34 -0.08
N ALA A 122 3.64 10.56 -1.15
CA ALA A 122 4.55 9.43 -1.30
C ALA A 122 6.03 9.86 -1.16
N GLU A 123 6.41 11.02 -1.71
CA GLU A 123 7.76 11.60 -1.57
C GLU A 123 8.18 11.82 -0.10
N THR A 124 7.22 12.09 0.79
CA THR A 124 7.48 12.27 2.23
C THR A 124 7.62 10.96 3.01
N GLN A 125 7.31 9.82 2.39
CA GLN A 125 7.20 8.53 3.07
C GLN A 125 8.47 7.66 2.98
N ASN A 126 9.53 8.09 2.28
CA ASN A 126 10.74 7.29 2.05
C ASN A 126 11.44 6.76 3.32
N ASP A 127 11.24 7.43 4.46
CA ASP A 127 11.77 6.98 5.75
C ASP A 127 10.86 6.03 6.53
N THR A 128 9.70 5.69 5.98
CA THR A 128 8.73 4.79 6.61
C THR A 128 9.25 3.36 6.59
N GLU A 129 9.60 2.88 7.77
CA GLU A 129 9.96 1.48 7.98
C GLU A 129 8.70 0.63 8.08
N ILE A 130 8.60 -0.44 7.29
CA ILE A 130 7.41 -1.30 7.23
C ILE A 130 7.76 -2.78 7.26
N ALA A 131 6.79 -3.61 7.63
CA ALA A 131 6.79 -5.06 7.44
C ALA A 131 5.50 -5.51 6.74
N LEU A 132 5.55 -6.62 6.02
CA LEU A 132 4.40 -7.16 5.28
C LEU A 132 3.37 -7.87 6.16
N GLY A 133 2.10 -7.79 5.73
CA GLY A 133 0.91 -8.37 6.35
C GLY A 133 0.40 -7.54 7.54
N TRP A 134 -0.74 -7.93 8.12
CA TRP A 134 -1.24 -7.37 9.39
C TRP A 134 -0.42 -7.78 10.63
N GLY A 135 0.71 -8.47 10.40
CA GLY A 135 1.31 -9.33 11.40
C GLY A 135 0.41 -10.52 11.71
N LYS A 136 0.99 -11.58 12.30
CA LYS A 136 0.16 -12.64 12.88
C LYS A 136 -0.61 -12.04 14.05
N VAL A 137 -1.92 -11.84 13.90
CA VAL A 137 -2.81 -12.09 15.02
C VAL A 137 -2.91 -13.62 15.05
N ASP A 138 -2.08 -14.28 15.86
CA ASP A 138 -2.24 -15.71 16.08
C ASP A 138 -3.62 -15.90 16.77
N GLY A 139 -4.66 -16.20 15.98
CA GLY A 139 -6.01 -16.49 16.46
C GLY A 139 -6.99 -16.74 15.30
N PRO A 140 -7.86 -17.77 15.38
CA PRO A 140 -8.75 -18.12 14.29
C PRO A 140 -9.87 -17.08 14.12
N ARG A 141 -10.26 -16.85 12.86
CA ARG A 141 -11.49 -16.17 12.47
C ARG A 141 -12.70 -17.06 12.75
#